data_AF-A0A2N6FEI1-F1
#
_entry.id   AF-A0A2N6FEI1-F1
#
_cell.length_a   1.000
_cell.length_b   1.000
_cell.length_c   1.000
_cell.angle_alpha   90.00
_cell.angle_beta   90.00
_cell.angle_gamma   90.00
#
_symmetry.space_group_name_H-M   'P 1'
#
loop_
_entity.id
_entity.type
_entity.pdbx_description
1 polymer ?
#
loop_
_entity_poly.entity_id
_entity_poly.type
_entity_poly.pdbx_seq_one_letter_code
_entity_poly.pdbx_strand_id
1 'polypeptide(L)'
;MFNGVKRMVVLLLISLLGAASPLLAGSMERISRDTRWSGEVTLSGPVQVDKGARLTIAAGSTVRAELPNSKLLVLGKLVVAGSSQQPVRFETVSGWEGIEFIEAEQGSEIRHADFNGAHQAVSLIAASPRIVESEFRNCKIALRLLREATPLIENNRFIDNEIGVDNEMRSAPTIRGNRFEKHSVSAIVASNSARGLIEDNRFDNNKQGVGIVQPYPDPLRGNRFVGNETALYCSQTKNTPLIEKNLFEKNGKGVVNYSFAYPAIEHNRFIDNDEAIRNDQFGSAKISHNLIRGSKTALYLNRKSNPQIEYNLISGNQLAMFVDYSSYPRVTNNHFFDNGMAVKLGIYQSADWEKRSGSKRLVQQEASARRSKNPLLAQAPENFNDYVDVSGNWWGEQSADLQKVGPDADLAMFHDRRDQPMVSYPGFGEGSYALDVIRYAPWLTQPVPEVGP
;
A
#
# COMPACT_ATOMS: atom_id res chain seq x y z
N MET A 1 21.18 -11.60 7.76
CA MET A 1 21.98 -10.36 7.85
C MET A 1 21.27 -9.28 7.04
N PHE A 2 20.32 -8.57 7.64
CA PHE A 2 19.65 -7.40 7.04
C PHE A 2 19.40 -6.39 8.18
N ASN A 3 20.44 -5.60 8.47
CA ASN A 3 20.33 -4.39 9.26
C ASN A 3 19.84 -3.29 8.32
N GLY A 4 18.57 -2.87 8.44
CA GLY A 4 18.10 -1.86 7.49
C GLY A 4 16.70 -1.29 7.67
N VAL A 5 16.03 -1.42 8.83
CA VAL A 5 14.86 -0.58 9.14
C VAL A 5 14.78 -0.40 10.66
N LYS A 6 15.44 0.64 11.18
CA LYS A 6 15.27 1.08 12.57
C LYS A 6 15.02 2.58 12.59
N ARG A 7 13.88 2.93 13.20
CA ARG A 7 13.49 4.22 13.79
C ARG A 7 13.15 5.36 12.80
N MET A 8 11.86 5.61 12.65
CA MET A 8 11.36 6.99 12.57
C MET A 8 9.91 7.06 13.10
N VAL A 9 9.79 7.04 14.43
CA VAL A 9 8.63 7.63 15.12
C VAL A 9 9.17 8.90 15.75
N VAL A 10 8.97 10.03 15.09
CA VAL A 10 9.13 11.35 15.70
C VAL A 10 7.72 11.88 15.91
N LEU A 11 7.33 12.01 17.18
CA LEU A 11 6.24 12.89 17.57
C LEU A 11 6.64 14.30 17.15
N LEU A 12 5.93 14.90 16.19
CA LEU A 12 6.01 16.34 15.96
C LEU A 12 4.98 17.01 16.88
N LEU A 13 5.39 17.31 18.10
CA LEU A 13 4.75 18.29 18.97
C LEU A 13 5.40 19.64 18.69
N ILE A 14 4.54 20.65 18.58
CA ILE A 14 4.79 22.06 18.28
C ILE A 14 6.04 22.62 18.98
N SER A 15 6.94 23.21 18.20
CA SER A 15 7.74 24.36 18.62
C SER A 15 7.78 25.38 17.49
N LEU A 16 6.81 26.31 17.51
CA LEU A 16 7.05 27.68 17.06
C LEU A 16 8.24 28.21 17.86
N LEU A 17 9.33 28.55 17.18
CA LEU A 17 10.30 29.62 17.47
C LEU A 17 11.57 29.29 16.68
N GLY A 18 11.57 29.68 15.40
CA GLY A 18 12.80 29.77 14.63
C GLY A 18 13.64 30.92 15.18
N ALA A 19 14.89 30.64 15.52
CA ALA A 19 15.90 31.67 15.70
C ALA A 19 16.02 32.43 14.38
N ALA A 20 15.64 33.70 14.40
CA ALA A 20 15.76 34.61 13.26
C ALA A 20 17.26 34.82 12.96
N SER A 21 17.76 34.13 11.94
CA SER A 21 18.84 34.70 11.14
C SER A 21 18.21 35.76 10.24
N PRO A 22 18.73 37.01 10.19
CA PRO A 22 18.22 38.01 9.28
C PRO A 22 18.72 37.65 7.87
N LEU A 23 18.09 36.65 7.25
CA LEU A 23 18.06 36.62 5.79
C LEU A 23 17.29 37.86 5.37
N LEU A 24 17.89 38.63 4.46
CA LEU A 24 17.24 39.69 3.71
C LEU A 24 15.79 39.27 3.41
N ALA A 25 14.85 39.87 4.13
CA ALA A 25 13.44 39.65 3.94
C ALA A 25 13.09 40.27 2.58
N GLY A 26 13.23 39.48 1.52
CA GLY A 26 12.60 39.79 0.25
C GLY A 26 11.12 39.99 0.55
N SER A 27 10.60 41.18 0.24
CA SER A 27 9.19 41.48 0.41
C SER A 27 8.37 40.45 -0.35
N MET A 28 7.49 39.72 0.34
CA MET A 28 6.52 38.83 -0.31
C MET A 28 5.61 39.67 -1.21
N GLU A 29 5.61 39.39 -2.51
CA GLU A 29 4.70 40.04 -3.44
C GLU A 29 3.26 39.58 -3.15
N ARG A 30 2.30 40.48 -3.24
CA ARG A 30 0.90 40.19 -2.91
C ARG A 30 -0.03 40.51 -4.08
N ILE A 31 -0.84 39.53 -4.44
CA ILE A 31 -1.96 39.64 -5.36
C ILE A 31 -3.23 39.83 -4.51
N SER A 32 -3.64 41.09 -4.36
CA SER A 32 -4.78 41.52 -3.52
C SER A 32 -6.09 41.74 -4.29
N ARG A 33 -6.07 41.57 -5.61
CA ARG A 33 -7.22 41.67 -6.51
C ARG A 33 -7.09 40.64 -7.62
N ASP A 34 -8.20 40.37 -8.30
CA ASP A 34 -8.22 39.47 -9.46
C ASP A 34 -7.15 39.88 -10.47
N THR A 35 -6.27 38.93 -10.79
CA THR A 35 -5.07 39.13 -11.58
C THR A 35 -4.93 37.99 -12.58
N ARG A 36 -4.47 38.34 -13.79
CA ARG A 36 -4.22 37.38 -14.86
C ARG A 36 -2.74 37.38 -15.23
N TRP A 37 -2.15 36.20 -15.25
CA TRP A 37 -0.82 35.92 -15.75
C TRP A 37 -0.91 35.26 -17.13
N SER A 38 -0.04 35.66 -18.04
CA SER A 38 0.03 35.14 -19.41
C SER A 38 1.43 35.28 -20.00
N GLY A 39 1.85 34.34 -20.84
CA GLY A 39 3.19 34.36 -21.45
C GLY A 39 4.24 33.83 -20.48
N GLU A 40 5.41 34.46 -20.44
CA GLU A 40 6.44 34.13 -19.45
C GLU A 40 6.25 34.95 -18.17
N VAL A 41 6.23 34.27 -17.02
CA VAL A 41 6.14 34.89 -15.69
C VAL A 41 7.28 34.39 -14.83
N THR A 42 8.06 35.31 -14.26
CA THR A 42 9.18 34.99 -13.38
C THR A 42 8.81 35.21 -11.93
N LEU A 43 9.02 34.18 -11.09
CA LEU A 43 8.94 34.25 -9.64
C LEU A 43 10.34 34.48 -9.07
N SER A 44 10.69 35.75 -8.84
CA SER A 44 11.96 36.16 -8.23
C SER A 44 11.95 36.04 -6.69
N GLY A 45 10.79 35.75 -6.10
CA GLY A 45 10.59 35.48 -4.69
C GLY A 45 9.20 34.91 -4.42
N PRO A 46 8.81 34.77 -3.14
CA PRO A 46 7.48 34.32 -2.77
C PRO A 46 6.39 35.29 -3.23
N VAL A 47 5.30 34.75 -3.80
CA VAL A 47 4.10 35.49 -4.20
C VAL A 47 2.89 34.93 -3.43
N GLN A 48 2.07 35.79 -2.85
CA GLN A 48 0.85 35.41 -2.14
C GLN A 48 -0.40 35.90 -2.88
N VAL A 49 -1.34 35.00 -3.13
CA VAL A 49 -2.71 35.32 -3.53
C VAL A 49 -3.56 35.49 -2.27
N ASP A 50 -3.94 36.75 -1.98
CA ASP A 50 -4.70 37.09 -0.79
C ASP A 50 -6.13 36.52 -0.85
N LYS A 51 -6.74 36.36 0.33
CA LYS A 51 -8.17 36.04 0.45
C LYS A 51 -9.02 37.08 -0.30
N GLY A 52 -10.05 36.63 -1.01
CA GLY A 52 -10.87 37.48 -1.89
C GLY A 52 -10.26 37.80 -3.26
N ALA A 53 -8.99 37.45 -3.51
CA ALA A 53 -8.36 37.61 -4.82
C ALA A 53 -8.30 36.28 -5.59
N ARG A 54 -8.36 36.37 -6.92
CA ARG A 54 -8.13 35.24 -7.83
C ARG A 54 -6.89 35.50 -8.71
N LEU A 55 -5.94 34.58 -8.70
CA LEU A 55 -4.93 34.49 -9.74
C LEU A 55 -5.38 33.51 -10.84
N THR A 56 -5.39 33.97 -12.08
CA THR A 56 -5.60 33.12 -13.26
C THR A 56 -4.34 33.06 -14.11
N ILE A 57 -3.81 31.86 -14.36
CA ILE A 57 -2.68 31.62 -15.26
C ILE A 57 -3.24 31.10 -16.58
N ALA A 58 -3.05 31.86 -17.66
CA ALA A 58 -3.60 31.56 -18.98
C ALA A 58 -2.91 30.36 -19.65
N ALA A 59 -3.62 29.64 -20.52
CA ALA A 59 -3.07 28.58 -21.36
C ALA A 59 -1.79 29.02 -22.10
N GLY A 60 -0.85 28.08 -22.24
CA GLY A 60 0.44 28.30 -22.92
C GLY A 60 1.45 29.15 -22.16
N SER A 61 1.14 29.57 -20.93
CA SER A 61 2.07 30.34 -20.10
C SER A 61 3.18 29.46 -19.53
N THR A 62 4.35 30.05 -19.32
CA THR A 62 5.46 29.43 -18.59
C THR A 62 5.75 30.24 -17.33
N VAL A 63 5.65 29.59 -16.17
CA VAL A 63 6.05 30.15 -14.88
C VAL A 63 7.45 29.65 -14.54
N ARG A 64 8.39 30.58 -14.38
CA ARG A 64 9.80 30.31 -14.05
C ARG A 64 10.07 30.71 -12.61
N ALA A 65 10.44 29.76 -11.76
CA ALA A 65 10.93 30.05 -10.41
C ALA A 65 12.46 30.02 -10.42
N GLU A 66 13.09 31.16 -10.12
CA GLU A 66 14.56 31.30 -10.16
C GLU A 66 15.24 30.85 -8.86
N LEU A 67 14.48 30.79 -7.76
CA LEU A 67 14.96 30.37 -6.45
C LEU A 67 14.11 29.22 -5.90
N PRO A 68 14.70 28.28 -5.14
CA PRO A 68 13.94 27.19 -4.52
C PRO A 68 12.77 27.66 -3.65
N ASN A 69 12.95 28.79 -2.95
CA ASN A 69 11.95 29.37 -2.04
C ASN A 69 10.97 30.36 -2.72
N SER A 70 10.99 30.52 -4.05
CA SER A 70 10.02 31.34 -4.80
C SER A 70 8.64 30.68 -4.88
N LYS A 71 8.00 30.47 -3.72
CA LYS A 71 6.74 29.77 -3.57
C LYS A 71 5.54 30.61 -4.01
N LEU A 72 4.51 29.98 -4.59
CA LEU A 72 3.20 30.59 -4.79
C LEU A 72 2.27 30.19 -3.64
N LEU A 73 2.05 31.09 -2.68
CA LEU A 73 1.14 30.89 -1.56
C LEU A 73 -0.29 31.33 -1.94
N VAL A 74 -1.27 30.47 -1.70
CA VAL A 74 -2.66 30.71 -2.10
C VAL A 74 -3.57 30.66 -0.87
N LEU A 75 -4.10 31.83 -0.49
CA LEU A 75 -5.19 31.99 0.50
C LEU A 75 -6.53 32.30 -0.20
N GLY A 76 -6.47 32.99 -1.34
CA GLY A 76 -7.61 33.22 -2.23
C GLY A 76 -7.85 32.04 -3.18
N LYS A 77 -7.91 32.31 -4.48
CA LYS A 77 -8.16 31.30 -5.52
C LYS A 77 -7.05 31.27 -6.58
N LEU A 78 -6.71 30.07 -7.02
CA LEU A 78 -5.83 29.85 -8.16
C LEU A 78 -6.57 29.11 -9.27
N VAL A 79 -6.50 29.64 -10.49
CA VAL A 79 -6.99 28.98 -11.71
C VAL A 79 -5.84 28.85 -12.69
N VAL A 80 -5.29 27.64 -12.83
CA VAL A 80 -4.34 27.30 -13.90
C VAL A 80 -5.13 26.74 -15.06
N ALA A 81 -5.30 27.55 -16.10
CA ALA A 81 -6.23 27.30 -17.21
C ALA A 81 -5.48 26.80 -18.46
N GLY A 82 -4.69 25.74 -18.33
CA GLY A 82 -4.03 25.09 -19.48
C GLY A 82 -5.04 24.40 -20.40
N SER A 83 -4.58 24.03 -21.60
CA SER A 83 -5.28 23.12 -22.50
C SER A 83 -4.35 22.00 -22.96
N SER A 84 -4.91 20.93 -23.54
CA SER A 84 -4.10 19.85 -24.13
C SER A 84 -3.16 20.32 -25.24
N GLN A 85 -3.50 21.39 -25.97
CA GLN A 85 -2.62 21.99 -26.97
C GLN A 85 -1.65 23.03 -26.39
N GLN A 86 -2.03 23.69 -25.29
CA GLN A 86 -1.29 24.79 -24.68
C GLN A 86 -1.26 24.61 -23.16
N PRO A 87 -0.47 23.65 -22.64
CA PRO A 87 -0.35 23.44 -21.21
C PRO A 87 0.32 24.65 -20.55
N VAL A 88 0.04 24.86 -19.27
CA VAL A 88 0.82 25.79 -18.44
C VAL A 88 2.04 25.06 -17.91
N ARG A 89 3.24 25.60 -18.12
CA ARG A 89 4.50 24.94 -17.71
C ARG A 89 5.09 25.62 -16.49
N PHE A 90 5.45 24.84 -15.49
CA PHE A 90 6.27 25.27 -14.36
C PHE A 90 7.71 24.79 -14.61
N GLU A 91 8.53 25.68 -15.18
CA GLU A 91 9.94 25.44 -15.49
C GLU A 91 10.81 26.03 -14.38
N THR A 92 11.13 25.21 -13.38
CA THR A 92 11.64 25.70 -12.10
C THR A 92 13.01 25.13 -11.77
N VAL A 93 13.79 25.86 -10.97
CA VAL A 93 15.04 25.33 -10.44
C VAL A 93 14.82 24.07 -9.58
N SER A 94 15.83 23.20 -9.55
CA SER A 94 15.81 22.01 -8.69
C SER A 94 15.55 22.40 -7.24
N GLY A 95 14.61 21.70 -6.61
CA GLY A 95 14.26 21.95 -5.20
C GLY A 95 13.21 23.03 -4.98
N TRP A 96 12.58 23.56 -6.04
CA TRP A 96 11.47 24.51 -5.90
C TRP A 96 10.34 23.99 -4.99
N GLU A 97 9.88 24.84 -4.08
CA GLU A 97 8.88 24.52 -3.05
C GLU A 97 7.41 24.64 -3.52
N GLY A 98 7.21 24.98 -4.79
CA GLY A 98 5.93 24.79 -5.48
C GLY A 98 4.85 25.81 -5.16
N ILE A 99 3.62 25.32 -5.26
CA ILE A 99 2.39 26.03 -4.93
C ILE A 99 1.89 25.52 -3.58
N GLU A 100 1.53 26.40 -2.67
CA GLU A 100 0.98 26.02 -1.37
C GLU A 100 -0.36 26.68 -1.12
N PHE A 101 -1.38 25.87 -0.89
CA PHE A 101 -2.69 26.31 -0.46
C PHE A 101 -2.79 26.17 1.05
N ILE A 102 -3.18 27.25 1.74
CA ILE A 102 -3.40 27.24 3.20
C ILE A 102 -4.78 27.80 3.46
N GLU A 103 -5.70 26.94 3.89
CA GLU A 103 -7.10 27.33 4.18
C GLU A 103 -7.72 28.16 3.03
N ALA A 104 -7.34 27.80 1.81
CA ALA A 104 -7.65 28.57 0.61
C ALA A 104 -9.15 28.55 0.30
N GLU A 105 -9.64 29.63 -0.32
CA GLU A 105 -11.03 29.70 -0.75
C GLU A 105 -11.37 28.59 -1.78
N GLN A 106 -12.62 28.11 -1.69
CA GLN A 106 -13.14 27.10 -2.59
C GLN A 106 -13.21 27.57 -4.05
N GLY A 107 -13.03 26.62 -4.98
CA GLY A 107 -13.14 26.87 -6.43
C GLY A 107 -11.81 27.10 -7.15
N SER A 108 -10.69 26.73 -6.52
CA SER A 108 -9.40 26.66 -7.22
C SER A 108 -9.32 25.44 -8.13
N GLU A 109 -8.68 25.59 -9.29
CA GLU A 109 -8.49 24.54 -10.27
C GLU A 109 -7.10 24.59 -10.89
N ILE A 110 -6.46 23.44 -11.03
CA ILE A 110 -5.24 23.23 -11.78
C ILE A 110 -5.56 22.25 -12.90
N ARG A 111 -5.53 22.72 -14.15
CA ARG A 111 -5.81 21.91 -15.33
C ARG A 111 -4.71 22.04 -16.37
N HIS A 112 -4.33 20.92 -16.98
CA HIS A 112 -3.32 20.87 -18.05
C HIS A 112 -2.05 21.65 -17.69
N ALA A 113 -1.55 21.38 -16.48
CA ALA A 113 -0.32 21.95 -15.98
C ALA A 113 0.81 20.92 -16.01
N ASP A 114 2.01 21.37 -16.36
CA ASP A 114 3.22 20.56 -16.39
C ASP A 114 4.16 21.00 -15.26
N PHE A 115 4.38 20.13 -14.28
CA PHE A 115 5.34 20.32 -13.19
C PHE A 115 6.55 19.41 -13.39
N ASN A 116 7.77 19.96 -13.26
CA ASN A 116 9.00 19.17 -13.41
C ASN A 116 10.07 19.57 -12.38
N GLY A 117 10.56 18.60 -11.60
CA GLY A 117 11.74 18.79 -10.74
C GLY A 117 11.50 19.54 -9.42
N ALA A 118 10.26 19.71 -9.00
CA ALA A 118 9.93 20.39 -7.75
C ALA A 118 10.31 19.54 -6.52
N HIS A 119 10.74 20.17 -5.42
CA HIS A 119 10.82 19.47 -4.13
C HIS A 119 9.41 19.05 -3.69
N GLN A 120 8.46 19.96 -3.85
CA GLN A 120 7.05 19.74 -3.58
C GLN A 120 6.27 20.55 -4.60
N ALA A 121 5.58 19.93 -5.55
CA ALA A 121 4.95 20.69 -6.63
C ALA A 121 3.68 21.42 -6.16
N VAL A 122 2.79 20.72 -5.44
CA VAL A 122 1.60 21.33 -4.82
C VAL A 122 1.40 20.79 -3.41
N SER A 123 1.22 21.70 -2.46
CA SER A 123 0.93 21.43 -1.04
C SER A 123 -0.43 21.96 -0.67
N LEU A 124 -1.25 21.13 -0.02
CA LEU A 124 -2.61 21.47 0.39
C LEU A 124 -2.75 21.34 1.89
N ILE A 125 -3.08 22.43 2.57
CA ILE A 125 -3.40 22.47 3.99
C ILE A 125 -4.84 22.94 4.13
N ALA A 126 -5.75 22.05 4.55
CA ALA A 126 -7.18 22.35 4.67
C ALA A 126 -7.78 23.00 3.41
N ALA A 127 -7.38 22.52 2.23
CA ALA A 127 -7.75 23.06 0.93
C ALA A 127 -8.32 21.97 0.00
N SER A 128 -9.15 22.36 -0.96
CA SER A 128 -9.92 21.43 -1.82
C SER A 128 -9.89 21.81 -3.31
N PRO A 129 -8.74 22.09 -3.93
CA PRO A 129 -8.70 22.38 -5.36
C PRO A 129 -9.08 21.15 -6.20
N ARG A 130 -9.51 21.40 -7.44
CA ARG A 130 -9.56 20.37 -8.48
C ARG A 130 -8.22 20.34 -9.20
N ILE A 131 -7.55 19.19 -9.24
CA ILE A 131 -6.28 18.98 -9.93
C ILE A 131 -6.53 17.92 -11.00
N VAL A 132 -6.58 18.33 -12.25
CA VAL A 132 -7.06 17.50 -13.35
C VAL A 132 -6.18 17.58 -14.59
N GLU A 133 -6.07 16.48 -15.32
CA GLU A 133 -5.46 16.44 -16.66
C GLU A 133 -4.05 17.07 -16.73
N SER A 134 -3.29 16.97 -15.63
CA SER A 134 -1.99 17.60 -15.45
C SER A 134 -0.88 16.54 -15.32
N GLU A 135 0.37 16.94 -15.56
CA GLU A 135 1.53 16.05 -15.49
C GLU A 135 2.54 16.51 -14.44
N PHE A 136 2.97 15.57 -13.59
CA PHE A 136 3.95 15.78 -12.51
C PHE A 136 5.14 14.84 -12.70
N ARG A 137 6.32 15.41 -12.93
CA ARG A 137 7.54 14.67 -13.27
C ARG A 137 8.70 15.01 -12.34
N ASN A 138 9.49 13.99 -11.99
CA ASN A 138 10.78 14.16 -11.32
C ASN A 138 10.71 14.97 -10.00
N CYS A 139 9.54 15.04 -9.37
CA CYS A 139 9.38 15.74 -8.10
C CYS A 139 9.82 14.83 -6.96
N LYS A 140 10.31 15.41 -5.87
CA LYS A 140 10.43 14.64 -4.64
C LYS A 140 9.03 14.27 -4.12
N ILE A 141 8.13 15.24 -4.05
CA ILE A 141 6.70 14.99 -3.79
C ILE A 141 5.88 15.77 -4.81
N ALA A 142 5.04 15.10 -5.60
CA ALA A 142 4.19 15.82 -6.54
C ALA A 142 3.05 16.53 -5.80
N LEU A 143 2.24 15.80 -5.03
CA LEU A 143 1.14 16.36 -4.23
C LEU A 143 1.31 16.00 -2.75
N ARG A 144 1.31 17.00 -1.87
CA ARG A 144 1.26 16.80 -0.41
C ARG A 144 -0.07 17.30 0.14
N LEU A 145 -0.79 16.42 0.84
CA LEU A 145 -2.11 16.68 1.39
C LEU A 145 -2.04 16.61 2.92
N LEU A 146 -2.40 17.70 3.57
CA LEU A 146 -2.31 17.87 5.01
C LEU A 146 -3.59 18.48 5.57
N ARG A 147 -3.86 18.14 6.83
CA ARG A 147 -4.90 18.73 7.68
C ARG A 147 -6.25 18.80 6.99
N GLU A 148 -6.89 17.64 6.78
CA GLU A 148 -8.24 17.56 6.22
C GLU A 148 -8.37 18.16 4.80
N ALA A 149 -7.32 18.09 3.98
CA ALA A 149 -7.40 18.48 2.57
C ALA A 149 -8.29 17.48 1.80
N THR A 150 -9.17 17.98 0.94
CA THR A 150 -10.12 17.16 0.17
C THR A 150 -10.13 17.53 -1.33
N PRO A 151 -9.00 17.42 -2.03
CA PRO A 151 -8.96 17.72 -3.47
C PRO A 151 -9.60 16.61 -4.30
N LEU A 152 -10.03 16.97 -5.51
CA LEU A 152 -10.24 16.02 -6.59
C LEU A 152 -8.93 15.90 -7.39
N ILE A 153 -8.37 14.69 -7.49
CA ILE A 153 -7.17 14.37 -8.27
C ILE A 153 -7.58 13.39 -9.36
N GLU A 154 -7.76 13.89 -10.58
CA GLU A 154 -8.38 13.13 -11.66
C GLU A 154 -7.64 13.23 -13.00
N ASN A 155 -7.48 12.10 -13.69
CA ASN A 155 -6.90 12.02 -15.04
C ASN A 155 -5.51 12.67 -15.17
N ASN A 156 -4.74 12.70 -14.09
CA ASN A 156 -3.37 13.21 -14.09
C ASN A 156 -2.37 12.09 -14.40
N ARG A 157 -1.15 12.51 -14.76
CA ARG A 157 -0.01 11.62 -14.95
C ARG A 157 1.11 11.98 -13.98
N PHE A 158 1.59 11.00 -13.23
CA PHE A 158 2.67 11.11 -12.27
C PHE A 158 3.81 10.17 -12.71
N ILE A 159 5.01 10.70 -12.90
CA ILE A 159 6.12 9.95 -13.50
C ILE A 159 7.42 10.27 -12.77
N ASP A 160 8.18 9.21 -12.41
CA ASP A 160 9.54 9.33 -11.89
C ASP A 160 9.65 10.27 -10.67
N ASN A 161 8.58 10.42 -9.87
CA ASN A 161 8.63 11.16 -8.61
C ASN A 161 9.07 10.22 -7.48
N GLU A 162 9.67 10.72 -6.40
CA GLU A 162 9.88 9.86 -5.22
C GLU A 162 8.51 9.44 -4.66
N ILE A 163 7.66 10.43 -4.38
CA ILE A 163 6.26 10.23 -3.97
C ILE A 163 5.31 10.97 -4.93
N GLY A 164 4.29 10.28 -5.44
CA GLY A 164 3.25 10.89 -6.26
C GLY A 164 2.26 11.69 -5.40
N VAL A 165 1.53 11.03 -4.52
CA VAL A 165 0.61 11.66 -3.57
C VAL A 165 0.96 11.25 -2.14
N ASP A 166 1.30 12.23 -1.31
CA ASP A 166 1.53 12.10 0.13
C ASP A 166 0.26 12.57 0.87
N ASN A 167 -0.59 11.62 1.27
CA ASN A 167 -1.91 11.86 1.87
C ASN A 167 -1.85 11.65 3.39
N GLU A 168 -1.91 12.72 4.18
CA GLU A 168 -1.74 12.65 5.63
C GLU A 168 -2.78 13.49 6.40
N MET A 169 -2.78 13.31 7.73
CA MET A 169 -3.48 14.19 8.68
C MET A 169 -4.98 14.34 8.38
N ARG A 170 -5.68 13.21 8.25
CA ARG A 170 -7.13 13.14 7.99
C ARG A 170 -7.59 13.73 6.66
N SER A 171 -6.66 14.01 5.75
CA SER A 171 -6.99 14.39 4.37
C SER A 171 -7.74 13.25 3.66
N ALA A 172 -8.69 13.63 2.80
CA ALA A 172 -9.63 12.72 2.15
C ALA A 172 -9.81 13.09 0.66
N PRO A 173 -8.77 12.94 -0.18
CA PRO A 173 -8.88 13.17 -1.61
C PRO A 173 -9.81 12.16 -2.30
N THR A 174 -10.33 12.52 -3.47
CA THR A 174 -10.78 11.55 -4.47
C THR A 174 -9.70 11.41 -5.52
N ILE A 175 -9.09 10.21 -5.65
CA ILE A 175 -8.00 9.92 -6.57
C ILE A 175 -8.52 8.93 -7.61
N ARG A 176 -8.80 9.40 -8.82
CA ARG A 176 -9.40 8.56 -9.87
C ARG A 176 -8.88 8.76 -11.28
N GLY A 177 -8.80 7.69 -12.07
CA GLY A 177 -8.40 7.76 -13.49
C GLY A 177 -6.96 8.24 -13.72
N ASN A 178 -6.12 8.29 -12.68
CA ASN A 178 -4.74 8.76 -12.80
C ASN A 178 -3.79 7.64 -13.22
N ARG A 179 -2.64 8.03 -13.76
CA ARG A 179 -1.56 7.12 -14.10
C ARG A 179 -0.29 7.44 -13.32
N PHE A 180 0.22 6.46 -12.57
CA PHE A 180 1.41 6.55 -11.74
C PHE A 180 2.51 5.63 -12.24
N GLU A 181 3.68 6.17 -12.55
CA GLU A 181 4.76 5.45 -13.21
C GLU A 181 6.11 5.64 -12.52
N LYS A 182 6.82 4.53 -12.28
CA LYS A 182 8.26 4.52 -11.94
C LYS A 182 8.64 5.31 -10.69
N HIS A 183 7.72 5.41 -9.73
CA HIS A 183 8.00 6.08 -8.48
C HIS A 183 9.08 5.35 -7.67
N SER A 184 10.09 6.09 -7.19
CA SER A 184 11.25 5.51 -6.52
C SER A 184 11.02 5.19 -5.04
N VAL A 185 9.96 5.73 -4.43
CA VAL A 185 9.49 5.39 -3.09
C VAL A 185 8.08 4.81 -3.15
N SER A 186 7.06 5.63 -3.45
CA SER A 186 5.66 5.16 -3.54
C SER A 186 4.82 6.08 -4.43
N ALA A 187 3.94 5.52 -5.27
CA ALA A 187 3.03 6.35 -6.05
C ALA A 187 2.01 7.07 -5.15
N ILE A 188 1.43 6.39 -4.17
CA ILE A 188 0.58 7.00 -3.12
C ILE A 188 1.03 6.52 -1.75
N VAL A 189 1.10 7.43 -0.77
CA VAL A 189 1.23 7.11 0.66
C VAL A 189 0.03 7.68 1.39
N ALA A 190 -0.62 6.87 2.21
CA ALA A 190 -1.71 7.25 3.09
C ALA A 190 -1.32 6.96 4.54
N SER A 191 -1.27 7.99 5.38
CA SER A 191 -0.79 7.91 6.76
C SER A 191 -1.62 8.81 7.69
N ASN A 192 -1.41 8.72 9.01
CA ASN A 192 -1.92 9.70 9.97
C ASN A 192 -3.45 9.92 9.88
N SER A 193 -4.19 8.82 9.91
CA SER A 193 -5.66 8.80 9.75
C SER A 193 -6.19 9.34 8.42
N ALA A 194 -5.37 9.30 7.36
CA ALA A 194 -5.79 9.60 6.00
C ALA A 194 -6.97 8.73 5.54
N ARG A 195 -7.71 9.28 4.58
CA ARG A 195 -8.96 8.76 4.02
C ARG A 195 -8.97 9.01 2.52
N GLY A 196 -10.07 8.72 1.85
CA GLY A 196 -10.30 9.08 0.45
C GLY A 196 -10.48 7.88 -0.48
N LEU A 197 -11.17 8.11 -1.59
CA LEU A 197 -11.41 7.07 -2.58
C LEU A 197 -10.21 6.94 -3.52
N ILE A 198 -9.73 5.71 -3.75
CA ILE A 198 -8.70 5.42 -4.76
C ILE A 198 -9.31 4.43 -5.76
N GLU A 199 -9.72 4.95 -6.92
CA GLU A 199 -10.45 4.14 -7.91
C GLU A 199 -9.97 4.32 -9.35
N ASP A 200 -10.04 3.25 -10.14
CA ASP A 200 -9.77 3.29 -11.59
C ASP A 200 -8.43 3.93 -11.98
N ASN A 201 -7.41 3.83 -11.09
CA ASN A 201 -6.07 4.30 -11.36
C ASN A 201 -5.18 3.19 -11.93
N ARG A 202 -4.12 3.59 -12.63
CA ARG A 202 -3.09 2.67 -13.15
C ARG A 202 -1.74 2.94 -12.50
N PHE A 203 -1.13 1.89 -11.95
CA PHE A 203 0.16 1.92 -11.26
C PHE A 203 1.15 1.01 -12.00
N ASP A 204 2.08 1.59 -12.76
CA ASP A 204 3.04 0.86 -13.59
C ASP A 204 4.48 0.99 -13.07
N ASN A 205 5.15 -0.13 -12.80
CA ASN A 205 6.58 -0.22 -12.51
C ASN A 205 7.08 0.67 -11.37
N ASN A 206 6.27 0.85 -10.32
CA ASN A 206 6.67 1.59 -9.14
C ASN A 206 7.43 0.69 -8.16
N LYS A 207 8.30 1.28 -7.33
CA LYS A 207 8.79 0.57 -6.15
C LYS A 207 7.63 0.17 -5.25
N GLN A 208 6.73 1.11 -4.99
CA GLN A 208 5.50 0.86 -4.28
C GLN A 208 4.33 1.54 -5.00
N GLY A 209 3.23 0.82 -5.25
CA GLY A 209 2.03 1.41 -5.84
C GLY A 209 1.30 2.26 -4.80
N VAL A 210 0.69 1.62 -3.80
CA VAL A 210 0.02 2.30 -2.69
C VAL A 210 0.56 1.80 -1.35
N GLY A 211 0.86 2.72 -0.44
CA GLY A 211 1.22 2.43 0.94
C GLY A 211 0.20 2.98 1.92
N ILE A 212 -0.38 2.11 2.74
CA ILE A 212 -1.36 2.48 3.75
C ILE A 212 -0.80 2.11 5.12
N VAL A 213 -0.64 3.12 5.96
CA VAL A 213 -0.15 2.98 7.33
C VAL A 213 -1.22 3.53 8.26
N GLN A 214 -1.75 2.68 9.15
CA GLN A 214 -2.92 2.92 10.01
C GLN A 214 -4.28 2.71 9.29
N PRO A 215 -5.41 2.68 10.03
CA PRO A 215 -6.72 2.44 9.42
C PRO A 215 -7.07 3.45 8.33
N TYR A 216 -7.61 2.93 7.23
CA TYR A 216 -8.01 3.67 6.03
C TYR A 216 -9.41 3.21 5.61
N PRO A 217 -10.47 3.96 5.98
CA PRO A 217 -11.84 3.45 5.93
C PRO A 217 -12.41 3.31 4.51
N ASP A 218 -11.85 4.01 3.54
CA ASP A 218 -12.37 4.09 2.17
C ASP A 218 -11.81 2.96 1.28
N PRO A 219 -12.56 2.53 0.26
CA PRO A 219 -12.16 1.39 -0.57
C PRO A 219 -11.08 1.75 -1.60
N LEU A 220 -10.32 0.74 -1.98
CA LEU A 220 -9.46 0.74 -3.17
C LEU A 220 -10.11 -0.17 -4.21
N ARG A 221 -10.62 0.39 -5.31
CA ARG A 221 -11.40 -0.38 -6.28
C ARG A 221 -11.09 -0.11 -7.75
N GLY A 222 -11.19 -1.14 -8.60
CA GLY A 222 -11.04 -0.98 -10.05
C GLY A 222 -9.63 -0.56 -10.51
N ASN A 223 -8.64 -0.56 -9.63
CA ASN A 223 -7.29 -0.14 -9.96
C ASN A 223 -6.51 -1.26 -10.66
N ARG A 224 -5.53 -0.87 -11.48
CA ARG A 224 -4.61 -1.79 -12.14
C ARG A 224 -3.17 -1.56 -11.69
N PHE A 225 -2.57 -2.58 -11.06
CA PHE A 225 -1.19 -2.60 -10.60
C PHE A 225 -0.36 -3.54 -11.47
N VAL A 226 0.59 -3.00 -12.24
CA VAL A 226 1.42 -3.78 -13.17
C VAL A 226 2.90 -3.57 -12.91
N GLY A 227 3.66 -4.65 -12.72
CA GLY A 227 5.13 -4.59 -12.69
C GLY A 227 5.72 -3.86 -11.47
N ASN A 228 4.95 -3.62 -10.42
CA ASN A 228 5.45 -2.94 -9.21
C ASN A 228 6.28 -3.90 -8.35
N GLU A 229 7.31 -3.41 -7.65
CA GLU A 229 8.03 -4.24 -6.67
C GLU A 229 7.09 -4.65 -5.52
N THR A 230 6.29 -3.71 -5.01
CA THR A 230 5.13 -3.96 -4.14
C THR A 230 3.93 -3.15 -4.62
N ALA A 231 2.86 -3.80 -5.08
CA ALA A 231 1.70 -3.09 -5.61
C ALA A 231 0.90 -2.38 -4.50
N LEU A 232 0.52 -3.11 -3.44
CA LEU A 232 -0.18 -2.55 -2.29
C LEU A 232 0.42 -3.04 -0.99
N TYR A 233 0.75 -2.12 -0.09
CA TYR A 233 1.28 -2.41 1.24
C TYR A 233 0.35 -1.84 2.31
N CYS A 234 -0.11 -2.69 3.21
CA CYS A 234 -0.95 -2.34 4.34
C CYS A 234 -0.21 -2.64 5.65
N SER A 235 -0.08 -1.65 6.53
CA SER A 235 0.49 -1.82 7.86
C SER A 235 -0.38 -1.19 8.93
N GLN A 236 -0.68 -1.95 10.00
CA GLN A 236 -1.50 -1.49 11.12
C GLN A 236 -2.89 -0.96 10.69
N THR A 237 -3.40 -1.45 9.56
CA THR A 237 -4.66 -0.97 8.98
C THR A 237 -5.90 -1.52 9.70
N LYS A 238 -5.71 -2.47 10.64
CA LYS A 238 -6.80 -3.20 11.28
C LYS A 238 -7.72 -3.80 10.19
N ASN A 239 -9.03 -3.80 10.39
CA ASN A 239 -10.03 -4.35 9.48
C ASN A 239 -10.33 -3.50 8.24
N THR A 240 -9.36 -2.68 7.79
CA THR A 240 -9.49 -1.79 6.64
C THR A 240 -8.23 -1.89 5.77
N PRO A 241 -8.24 -1.42 4.52
CA PRO A 241 -9.41 -1.04 3.69
C PRO A 241 -10.17 -2.25 3.13
N LEU A 242 -11.27 -1.98 2.40
CA LEU A 242 -11.79 -2.91 1.40
C LEU A 242 -10.99 -2.75 0.11
N ILE A 243 -10.43 -3.85 -0.40
CA ILE A 243 -9.65 -3.93 -1.63
C ILE A 243 -10.47 -4.79 -2.58
N GLU A 244 -11.12 -4.18 -3.57
CA GLU A 244 -12.05 -4.91 -4.44
C GLU A 244 -11.88 -4.65 -5.94
N LYS A 245 -12.12 -5.67 -6.77
CA LYS A 245 -12.18 -5.52 -8.25
C LYS A 245 -10.90 -4.93 -8.87
N ASN A 246 -9.77 -5.09 -8.21
CA ASN A 246 -8.47 -4.64 -8.72
C ASN A 246 -7.78 -5.77 -9.51
N LEU A 247 -6.91 -5.36 -10.44
CA LEU A 247 -6.01 -6.25 -11.16
C LEU A 247 -4.57 -6.05 -10.65
N PHE A 248 -3.96 -7.11 -10.14
CA PHE A 248 -2.55 -7.19 -9.75
C PHE A 248 -1.82 -8.12 -10.72
N GLU A 249 -1.04 -7.56 -11.63
CA GLU A 249 -0.36 -8.30 -12.69
C GLU A 249 1.17 -8.13 -12.63
N LYS A 250 1.92 -9.23 -12.63
CA LYS A 250 3.39 -9.22 -12.77
C LYS A 250 4.12 -8.37 -11.71
N ASN A 251 3.56 -8.23 -10.52
CA ASN A 251 4.21 -7.52 -9.42
C ASN A 251 5.14 -8.47 -8.66
N GLY A 252 6.18 -7.93 -8.03
CA GLY A 252 6.98 -8.67 -7.06
C GLY A 252 6.09 -9.12 -5.88
N LYS A 253 5.28 -8.20 -5.36
CA LYS A 253 4.25 -8.51 -4.36
C LYS A 253 2.95 -7.83 -4.74
N GLY A 254 1.85 -8.57 -4.83
CA GLY A 254 0.52 -8.02 -5.10
C GLY A 254 0.00 -7.20 -3.92
N VAL A 255 -0.40 -7.89 -2.85
CA VAL A 255 -0.81 -7.24 -1.59
C VAL A 255 0.02 -7.75 -0.42
N VAL A 256 0.61 -6.84 0.34
CA VAL A 256 1.36 -7.13 1.56
C VAL A 256 0.59 -6.62 2.78
N ASN A 257 0.09 -7.53 3.60
CA ASN A 257 -0.53 -7.26 4.88
C ASN A 257 0.50 -7.49 5.99
N TYR A 258 1.00 -6.40 6.55
CA TYR A 258 2.06 -6.43 7.55
C TYR A 258 1.58 -5.91 8.91
N SER A 259 2.00 -6.52 10.01
CA SER A 259 1.86 -5.93 11.36
C SER A 259 0.44 -5.44 11.68
N PHE A 260 -0.48 -6.37 11.99
CA PHE A 260 -1.86 -6.06 12.38
C PHE A 260 -2.68 -5.39 11.27
N ALA A 261 -2.44 -5.81 10.02
CA ALA A 261 -3.24 -5.45 8.86
C ALA A 261 -4.21 -6.60 8.53
N TYR A 262 -5.50 -6.30 8.50
CA TYR A 262 -6.61 -7.23 8.31
C TYR A 262 -7.61 -6.74 7.23
N PRO A 263 -7.16 -6.22 6.07
CA PRO A 263 -8.09 -5.72 5.07
C PRO A 263 -9.00 -6.85 4.54
N ALA A 264 -10.13 -6.46 3.97
CA ALA A 264 -10.94 -7.35 3.14
C ALA A 264 -10.41 -7.27 1.71
N ILE A 265 -10.02 -8.41 1.13
CA ILE A 265 -9.51 -8.55 -0.22
C ILE A 265 -10.52 -9.40 -1.00
N GLU A 266 -11.36 -8.74 -1.80
CA GLU A 266 -12.54 -9.36 -2.40
C GLU A 266 -12.63 -9.12 -3.92
N HIS A 267 -13.03 -10.10 -4.73
CA HIS A 267 -13.24 -9.91 -6.18
C HIS A 267 -12.03 -9.38 -6.96
N ASN A 268 -10.80 -9.63 -6.50
CA ASN A 268 -9.60 -9.20 -7.22
C ASN A 268 -9.03 -10.30 -8.11
N ARG A 269 -8.23 -9.88 -9.09
CA ARG A 269 -7.49 -10.78 -9.98
C ARG A 269 -5.99 -10.59 -9.77
N PHE A 270 -5.31 -11.64 -9.35
CA PHE A 270 -3.87 -11.71 -9.17
C PHE A 270 -3.27 -12.63 -10.24
N ILE A 271 -2.49 -12.07 -11.15
CA ILE A 271 -1.97 -12.77 -12.33
C ILE A 271 -0.44 -12.63 -12.38
N ASP A 272 0.28 -13.75 -12.42
CA ASP A 272 1.72 -13.82 -12.66
C ASP A 272 2.58 -12.97 -11.69
N ASN A 273 2.15 -12.80 -10.43
CA ASN A 273 2.94 -12.10 -9.41
C ASN A 273 3.98 -13.04 -8.79
N ASP A 274 5.10 -12.54 -8.27
CA ASP A 274 6.02 -13.39 -7.50
C ASP A 274 5.32 -13.88 -6.21
N GLU A 275 4.82 -12.96 -5.40
CA GLU A 275 3.89 -13.26 -4.29
C GLU A 275 2.55 -12.54 -4.54
N ALA A 276 1.44 -13.25 -4.67
CA ALA A 276 0.14 -12.60 -4.90
C ALA A 276 -0.38 -11.90 -3.63
N ILE A 277 -0.51 -12.63 -2.53
CA ILE A 277 -0.92 -12.07 -1.23
C ILE A 277 0.04 -12.56 -0.14
N ARG A 278 0.71 -11.61 0.53
CA ARG A 278 1.60 -11.86 1.65
C ARG A 278 0.97 -11.38 2.95
N ASN A 279 0.73 -12.28 3.89
CA ASN A 279 0.37 -11.96 5.27
C ASN A 279 1.58 -12.22 6.16
N ASP A 280 2.05 -11.18 6.85
CA ASP A 280 3.30 -11.26 7.59
C ASP A 280 3.24 -10.49 8.91
N GLN A 281 3.87 -11.03 9.95
CA GLN A 281 3.93 -10.44 11.29
C GLN A 281 2.54 -10.05 11.80
N PHE A 282 1.66 -11.01 12.06
CA PHE A 282 0.26 -10.78 12.45
C PHE A 282 -0.59 -10.07 11.38
N GLY A 283 -0.19 -10.10 10.10
CA GLY A 283 -1.11 -9.79 9.00
C GLY A 283 -2.14 -10.91 8.89
N SER A 284 -3.43 -10.60 8.76
CA SER A 284 -4.49 -11.64 8.72
C SER A 284 -5.71 -11.10 7.98
N ALA A 285 -5.55 -10.88 6.67
CA ALA A 285 -6.64 -10.41 5.83
C ALA A 285 -7.82 -11.40 5.76
N LYS A 286 -9.00 -10.88 5.45
CA LYS A 286 -10.10 -11.68 4.90
C LYS A 286 -9.91 -11.74 3.38
N ILE A 287 -9.78 -12.93 2.83
CA ILE A 287 -9.46 -13.16 1.42
C ILE A 287 -10.59 -14.00 0.83
N SER A 288 -11.43 -13.40 -0.01
CA SER A 288 -12.56 -14.10 -0.61
C SER A 288 -12.90 -13.72 -2.02
N HIS A 289 -13.46 -14.64 -2.81
CA HIS A 289 -13.88 -14.38 -4.19
C HIS A 289 -12.76 -13.82 -5.09
N ASN A 290 -11.49 -14.20 -4.86
CA ASN A 290 -10.39 -13.78 -5.71
C ASN A 290 -9.99 -14.85 -6.72
N LEU A 291 -9.42 -14.42 -7.84
CA LEU A 291 -8.68 -15.25 -8.77
C LEU A 291 -7.19 -15.06 -8.50
N ILE A 292 -6.46 -16.13 -8.19
CA ILE A 292 -5.00 -16.12 -8.02
C ILE A 292 -4.37 -17.15 -8.95
N ARG A 293 -3.63 -16.68 -9.96
CA ARG A 293 -3.09 -17.53 -11.01
C ARG A 293 -1.68 -17.16 -11.45
N GLY A 294 -0.87 -18.18 -11.73
CA GLY A 294 0.44 -18.03 -12.35
C GLY A 294 1.53 -17.48 -11.44
N SER A 295 1.26 -17.34 -10.14
CA SER A 295 2.22 -16.78 -9.19
C SER A 295 3.30 -17.79 -8.78
N LYS A 296 4.49 -17.30 -8.41
CA LYS A 296 5.50 -18.17 -7.76
C LYS A 296 4.97 -18.67 -6.42
N THR A 297 4.37 -17.79 -5.62
CA THR A 297 3.60 -18.15 -4.43
C THR A 297 2.28 -17.37 -4.41
N ALA A 298 1.14 -18.07 -4.41
CA ALA A 298 -0.16 -17.40 -4.34
C ALA A 298 -0.42 -16.79 -2.96
N LEU A 299 -0.29 -17.59 -1.90
CA LEU A 299 -0.55 -17.17 -0.52
C LEU A 299 0.71 -17.40 0.33
N TYR A 300 1.33 -16.32 0.79
CA TYR A 300 2.49 -16.39 1.69
C TYR A 300 2.07 -16.00 3.11
N LEU A 301 2.06 -16.95 4.05
CA LEU A 301 1.57 -16.77 5.41
C LEU A 301 2.71 -16.97 6.41
N ASN A 302 3.07 -15.93 7.13
CA ASN A 302 4.27 -15.97 7.95
C ASN A 302 4.12 -15.17 9.26
N ARG A 303 4.83 -15.61 10.30
CA ARG A 303 4.92 -14.95 11.61
C ARG A 303 3.54 -14.67 12.19
N LYS A 304 2.85 -15.74 12.59
CA LYS A 304 1.53 -15.71 13.26
C LYS A 304 0.44 -15.03 12.43
N SER A 305 0.42 -15.33 11.14
CA SER A 305 -0.55 -14.79 10.21
C SER A 305 -1.68 -15.79 9.99
N ASN A 306 -2.88 -15.46 10.46
CA ASN A 306 -4.04 -16.36 10.50
C ASN A 306 -5.23 -15.78 9.70
N PRO A 307 -5.08 -15.54 8.39
CA PRO A 307 -6.17 -15.02 7.55
C PRO A 307 -7.35 -15.98 7.45
N GLN A 308 -8.49 -15.43 7.05
CA GLN A 308 -9.67 -16.20 6.59
C GLN A 308 -9.62 -16.27 5.07
N ILE A 309 -9.61 -17.48 4.51
CA ILE A 309 -9.43 -17.72 3.08
C ILE A 309 -10.57 -18.60 2.58
N GLU A 310 -11.53 -18.00 1.87
CA GLU A 310 -12.75 -18.69 1.46
C GLU A 310 -13.22 -18.27 0.07
N TYR A 311 -13.78 -19.19 -0.71
CA TYR A 311 -14.33 -18.91 -2.04
C TYR A 311 -13.34 -18.31 -3.06
N ASN A 312 -12.04 -18.65 -2.96
CA ASN A 312 -11.03 -18.22 -3.93
C ASN A 312 -10.73 -19.31 -4.98
N LEU A 313 -10.45 -18.87 -6.20
CA LEU A 313 -9.95 -19.72 -7.28
C LEU A 313 -8.43 -19.59 -7.37
N ILE A 314 -7.70 -20.61 -6.94
CA ILE A 314 -6.23 -20.60 -6.81
C ILE A 314 -5.65 -21.68 -7.73
N SER A 315 -5.13 -21.28 -8.88
CA SER A 315 -4.73 -22.23 -9.93
C SER A 315 -3.44 -21.89 -10.65
N GLY A 316 -2.72 -22.91 -11.14
CA GLY A 316 -1.55 -22.68 -11.99
C GLY A 316 -0.39 -21.95 -11.31
N ASN A 317 -0.33 -21.93 -9.98
CA ASN A 317 0.76 -21.30 -9.23
C ASN A 317 1.87 -22.32 -8.99
N GLN A 318 3.12 -21.88 -8.89
CA GLN A 318 4.22 -22.78 -8.52
C GLN A 318 4.02 -23.33 -7.10
N LEU A 319 3.59 -22.48 -6.17
CA LEU A 319 3.16 -22.83 -4.82
C LEU A 319 1.83 -22.13 -4.50
N ALA A 320 0.80 -22.88 -4.14
CA ALA A 320 -0.49 -22.27 -3.81
C ALA A 320 -0.48 -21.60 -2.43
N MET A 321 0.10 -22.26 -1.42
CA MET A 321 0.19 -21.69 -0.07
C MET A 321 1.47 -22.08 0.65
N PHE A 322 2.20 -21.08 1.16
CA PHE A 322 3.30 -21.23 2.10
C PHE A 322 2.84 -20.84 3.50
N VAL A 323 3.13 -21.66 4.51
CA VAL A 323 2.73 -21.40 5.91
C VAL A 323 3.92 -21.60 6.83
N ASP A 324 4.29 -20.56 7.58
CA ASP A 324 5.47 -20.61 8.45
C ASP A 324 5.32 -19.78 9.73
N TYR A 325 6.21 -20.02 10.69
CA TYR A 325 6.29 -19.31 11.98
C TYR A 325 4.95 -19.28 12.73
N SER A 326 4.43 -20.47 13.04
CA SER A 326 3.24 -20.66 13.86
C SER A 326 2.02 -19.89 13.31
N SER A 327 1.84 -19.98 11.99
CA SER A 327 0.68 -19.45 11.28
C SER A 327 -0.35 -20.56 11.10
N TYR A 328 -1.62 -20.27 11.41
CA TYR A 328 -2.73 -21.23 11.42
C TYR A 328 -3.95 -20.56 10.76
N PRO A 329 -3.95 -20.43 9.43
CA PRO A 329 -5.07 -19.83 8.70
C PRO A 329 -6.35 -20.68 8.81
N ARG A 330 -7.51 -20.06 8.55
CA ARG A 330 -8.74 -20.78 8.22
C ARG A 330 -8.88 -20.82 6.70
N VAL A 331 -8.82 -22.02 6.11
CA VAL A 331 -8.83 -22.21 4.66
C VAL A 331 -9.91 -23.22 4.29
N THR A 332 -11.05 -22.75 3.78
CA THR A 332 -12.20 -23.60 3.46
C THR A 332 -12.94 -23.07 2.24
N ASN A 333 -13.66 -23.92 1.52
CA ASN A 333 -14.52 -23.55 0.40
C ASN A 333 -13.77 -22.90 -0.78
N ASN A 334 -12.48 -23.23 -0.99
CA ASN A 334 -11.70 -22.76 -2.13
C ASN A 334 -11.54 -23.83 -3.19
N HIS A 335 -11.16 -23.41 -4.40
CA HIS A 335 -10.69 -24.28 -5.47
C HIS A 335 -9.17 -24.17 -5.58
N PHE A 336 -8.47 -25.30 -5.42
CA PHE A 336 -7.04 -25.44 -5.65
C PHE A 336 -6.82 -26.46 -6.76
N PHE A 337 -6.31 -26.05 -7.92
CA PHE A 337 -6.03 -26.99 -9.01
C PHE A 337 -4.87 -26.52 -9.89
N ASP A 338 -4.19 -27.45 -10.55
CA ASP A 338 -3.05 -27.18 -11.44
C ASP A 338 -1.89 -26.41 -10.79
N ASN A 339 -1.80 -26.38 -9.46
CA ASN A 339 -0.66 -25.79 -8.76
C ASN A 339 0.49 -26.80 -8.71
N GLY A 340 1.73 -26.33 -8.86
CA GLY A 340 2.93 -27.19 -8.78
C GLY A 340 3.06 -27.86 -7.41
N MET A 341 2.76 -27.12 -6.34
CA MET A 341 2.60 -27.62 -4.98
C MET A 341 1.42 -26.90 -4.33
N ALA A 342 0.57 -27.63 -3.62
CA ALA A 342 -0.59 -27.07 -2.95
C ALA A 342 -0.20 -26.32 -1.68
N VAL A 343 0.38 -27.02 -0.70
CA VAL A 343 0.72 -26.40 0.59
C VAL A 343 2.09 -26.84 1.04
N LYS A 344 2.91 -25.88 1.45
CA LYS A 344 4.23 -26.12 2.03
C LYS A 344 4.34 -25.49 3.41
N LEU A 345 4.74 -26.30 4.39
CA LEU A 345 5.11 -25.80 5.70
C LEU A 345 6.58 -25.36 5.70
N GLY A 346 6.84 -24.19 6.28
CA GLY A 346 8.19 -23.71 6.54
C GLY A 346 8.78 -24.34 7.80
N ILE A 347 10.10 -24.27 7.93
CA ILE A 347 10.81 -24.94 9.02
C ILE A 347 10.45 -24.38 10.41
N TYR A 348 9.84 -23.20 10.49
CA TYR A 348 9.43 -22.58 11.74
C TYR A 348 7.95 -22.85 12.09
N GLN A 349 7.26 -23.71 11.32
CA GLN A 349 5.88 -24.12 11.57
C GLN A 349 5.81 -25.34 12.51
N SER A 350 5.97 -25.09 13.81
CA SER A 350 5.91 -26.14 14.83
C SER A 350 5.14 -25.68 16.08
N ALA A 351 4.01 -26.33 16.34
CA ALA A 351 3.33 -26.25 17.62
C ALA A 351 4.14 -26.90 18.75
N ASP A 352 4.95 -27.93 18.45
CA ASP A 352 5.85 -28.53 19.44
C ASP A 352 6.85 -27.50 19.99
N TRP A 353 7.44 -26.70 19.09
CA TRP A 353 8.29 -25.59 19.48
C TRP A 353 7.55 -24.54 20.31
N GLU A 354 6.34 -24.14 19.92
CA GLU A 354 5.55 -23.17 20.69
C GLU A 354 5.20 -23.68 22.11
N LYS A 355 4.93 -24.98 22.25
CA LYS A 355 4.62 -25.61 23.55
C LYS A 355 5.85 -25.72 24.45
N ARG A 356 6.99 -26.13 23.90
CA ARG A 356 8.23 -26.41 24.66
C ARG A 356 9.08 -25.16 24.92
N SER A 357 9.19 -24.29 23.93
CA SER A 357 10.10 -23.14 23.94
C SER A 357 9.35 -21.81 23.89
N GLY A 358 8.35 -21.70 23.01
CA GLY A 358 7.36 -20.63 23.00
C GLY A 358 7.87 -19.26 22.54
N SER A 359 7.16 -18.67 21.58
CA SER A 359 7.42 -17.29 21.12
C SER A 359 7.02 -16.21 22.13
N LYS A 360 6.17 -16.53 23.12
CA LYS A 360 5.60 -15.54 24.07
C LYS A 360 6.68 -14.74 24.82
N ARG A 361 7.70 -15.41 25.36
CA ARG A 361 8.80 -14.73 26.07
C ARG A 361 9.60 -13.82 25.16
N LEU A 362 9.92 -14.31 23.95
CA LEU A 362 10.68 -13.55 22.95
C LEU A 362 9.91 -12.31 22.49
N VAL A 363 8.62 -12.46 22.19
CA VAL A 363 7.73 -11.36 21.80
C VAL A 363 7.59 -10.35 22.93
N GLN A 364 7.44 -10.79 24.19
CA GLN A 364 7.37 -9.90 25.35
C GLN A 364 8.69 -9.14 25.58
N GLN A 365 9.84 -9.82 25.45
CA GLN A 365 11.15 -9.18 25.54
C GLN A 365 11.35 -8.14 24.43
N GLU A 366 11.02 -8.46 23.19
CA GLU A 366 11.10 -7.52 22.07
C GLU A 366 10.13 -6.33 22.26
N ALA A 367 8.89 -6.59 22.70
CA ALA A 367 7.90 -5.55 22.95
C ALA A 367 8.37 -4.59 24.05
N SER A 368 8.95 -5.13 25.12
CA SER A 368 9.51 -4.35 26.24
C SER A 368 10.72 -3.53 25.79
N ALA A 369 11.64 -4.14 25.03
CA ALA A 369 12.80 -3.47 24.45
C ALA A 369 12.41 -2.35 23.48
N ARG A 370 11.28 -2.50 22.77
CA ARG A 370 10.73 -1.49 21.84
C ARG A 370 9.77 -0.50 22.50
N ARG A 371 9.51 -0.60 23.81
CA ARG A 371 8.47 0.18 24.52
C ARG A 371 7.11 0.16 23.79
N SER A 372 6.77 -0.97 23.19
CA SER A 372 5.53 -1.14 22.42
C SER A 372 4.32 -1.10 23.37
N LYS A 373 3.36 -0.23 23.07
CA LYS A 373 2.06 -0.17 23.78
C LYS A 373 0.95 -0.90 23.02
N ASN A 374 1.27 -1.79 22.08
CA ASN A 374 0.25 -2.44 21.26
C ASN A 374 -0.56 -3.45 22.11
N PRO A 375 -1.86 -3.20 22.36
CA PRO A 375 -2.69 -4.08 23.19
C PRO A 375 -2.95 -5.45 22.55
N LEU A 376 -2.77 -5.56 21.22
CA LEU A 376 -2.99 -6.82 20.48
C LEU A 376 -1.89 -7.87 20.74
N LEU A 377 -0.74 -7.48 21.30
CA LEU A 377 0.29 -8.44 21.72
C LEU A 377 -0.20 -9.37 22.85
N ALA A 378 -1.18 -8.91 23.64
CA ALA A 378 -1.83 -9.72 24.67
C ALA A 378 -2.83 -10.73 24.10
N GLN A 379 -3.20 -10.61 22.82
CA GLN A 379 -4.13 -11.51 22.13
C GLN A 379 -3.39 -12.62 21.35
N ALA A 380 -2.09 -12.82 21.62
CA ALA A 380 -1.33 -13.89 20.98
C ALA A 380 -1.96 -15.25 21.36
N PRO A 381 -2.17 -16.16 20.38
CA PRO A 381 -2.75 -17.47 20.66
C PRO A 381 -1.88 -18.23 21.67
N GLU A 382 -2.54 -18.87 22.65
CA GLU A 382 -1.89 -19.70 23.67
C GLU A 382 -1.97 -21.19 23.33
N ASN A 383 -2.95 -21.58 22.51
CA ASN A 383 -3.13 -22.95 22.05
C ASN A 383 -2.73 -23.04 20.58
N PHE A 384 -1.81 -23.95 20.30
CA PHE A 384 -1.33 -24.24 18.95
C PHE A 384 -1.70 -25.67 18.59
N ASN A 385 -2.43 -25.81 17.49
CA ASN A 385 -2.70 -27.09 16.87
C ASN A 385 -1.40 -27.59 16.26
N ASP A 386 -1.11 -28.88 16.34
CA ASP A 386 0.04 -29.48 15.65
C ASP A 386 -0.23 -29.72 14.15
N TYR A 387 -1.17 -28.96 13.59
CA TYR A 387 -1.58 -29.05 12.20
C TYR A 387 -1.98 -27.70 11.60
N VAL A 388 -1.80 -27.58 10.29
CA VAL A 388 -2.40 -26.54 9.45
C VAL A 388 -3.61 -27.12 8.74
N ASP A 389 -4.78 -26.52 8.94
CA ASP A 389 -6.05 -27.02 8.42
C ASP A 389 -6.39 -26.42 7.06
N VAL A 390 -6.44 -27.29 6.06
CA VAL A 390 -6.88 -27.00 4.70
C VAL A 390 -7.97 -27.98 4.26
N SER A 391 -8.69 -28.57 5.22
CA SER A 391 -9.89 -29.34 4.95
C SER A 391 -11.01 -28.46 4.39
N GLY A 392 -12.02 -29.08 3.80
CA GLY A 392 -13.17 -28.39 3.22
C GLY A 392 -12.83 -27.61 1.95
N ASN A 393 -11.75 -27.96 1.24
CA ASN A 393 -11.43 -27.39 -0.07
C ASN A 393 -11.59 -28.42 -1.19
N TRP A 394 -11.81 -27.94 -2.42
CA TRP A 394 -11.83 -28.76 -3.62
C TRP A 394 -10.46 -28.69 -4.31
N TRP A 395 -9.86 -29.84 -4.60
CA TRP A 395 -8.48 -29.96 -5.10
C TRP A 395 -8.40 -30.31 -6.60
N GLY A 396 -9.42 -29.96 -7.38
CA GLY A 396 -9.50 -30.31 -8.80
C GLY A 396 -9.85 -31.79 -9.03
N GLU A 397 -9.50 -32.33 -10.20
CA GLU A 397 -9.71 -33.74 -10.53
C GLU A 397 -8.95 -34.69 -9.59
N GLN A 398 -7.88 -34.19 -8.95
CA GLN A 398 -7.09 -34.91 -7.93
C GLN A 398 -7.91 -35.21 -6.66
N SER A 399 -9.03 -34.52 -6.40
CA SER A 399 -9.93 -34.86 -5.30
C SER A 399 -10.45 -36.30 -5.37
N ALA A 400 -10.58 -36.88 -6.56
CA ALA A 400 -10.98 -38.29 -6.73
C ALA A 400 -9.86 -39.26 -6.32
N ASP A 401 -8.60 -38.86 -6.47
CA ASP A 401 -7.44 -39.66 -6.07
C ASP A 401 -7.21 -39.59 -4.55
N LEU A 402 -7.49 -38.45 -3.91
CA LEU A 402 -7.51 -38.32 -2.45
C LEU A 402 -8.42 -39.37 -1.80
N GLN A 403 -9.55 -39.70 -2.44
CA GLN A 403 -10.49 -40.70 -1.94
C GLN A 403 -9.95 -42.13 -1.96
N LYS A 404 -9.00 -42.43 -2.85
CA LYS A 404 -8.38 -43.77 -2.93
C LYS A 404 -7.29 -43.95 -1.88
N VAL A 405 -6.52 -42.89 -1.61
CA VAL A 405 -5.34 -42.93 -0.72
C VAL A 405 -5.68 -42.67 0.75
N GLY A 406 -6.80 -42.01 1.03
CA GLY A 406 -7.27 -41.76 2.39
C GLY A 406 -6.64 -40.52 3.06
N PRO A 407 -7.07 -40.18 4.28
CA PRO A 407 -6.76 -38.91 4.94
C PRO A 407 -5.32 -38.78 5.48
N ASP A 408 -4.61 -39.90 5.62
CA ASP A 408 -3.27 -39.96 6.24
C ASP A 408 -2.15 -40.14 5.22
N ALA A 409 -2.49 -40.23 3.92
CA ALA A 409 -1.55 -40.44 2.85
C ALA A 409 -0.53 -39.29 2.76
N ASP A 410 0.71 -39.66 2.46
CA ASP A 410 1.76 -38.73 2.10
C ASP A 410 1.67 -38.39 0.61
N LEU A 411 1.44 -37.13 0.28
CA LEU A 411 1.11 -36.69 -1.07
C LEU A 411 2.07 -35.59 -1.50
N ALA A 412 2.70 -35.75 -2.67
CA ALA A 412 3.70 -34.81 -3.18
C ALA A 412 3.22 -33.36 -3.34
N MET A 413 1.90 -33.11 -3.37
CA MET A 413 1.32 -31.77 -3.39
C MET A 413 1.41 -31.06 -2.02
N PHE A 414 1.66 -31.79 -0.95
CA PHE A 414 1.83 -31.29 0.41
C PHE A 414 3.27 -31.51 0.86
N HIS A 415 3.81 -30.56 1.63
CA HIS A 415 5.10 -30.72 2.27
C HIS A 415 4.98 -30.39 3.76
N ASP A 416 5.03 -31.42 4.59
CA ASP A 416 4.80 -31.33 6.04
C ASP A 416 5.68 -32.30 6.85
N ARG A 417 5.28 -32.60 8.10
CA ARG A 417 5.95 -33.58 8.97
C ARG A 417 6.20 -34.95 8.33
N ARG A 418 5.42 -35.40 7.35
CA ARG A 418 5.65 -36.69 6.68
C ARG A 418 6.93 -36.66 5.84
N ASP A 419 7.18 -35.55 5.14
CA ASP A 419 8.41 -35.31 4.38
C ASP A 419 9.59 -34.92 5.28
N GLN A 420 9.32 -34.05 6.27
CA GLN A 420 10.31 -33.49 7.18
C GLN A 420 9.84 -33.63 8.63
N PRO A 421 10.06 -34.79 9.27
CA PRO A 421 9.52 -35.09 10.60
C PRO A 421 9.94 -34.11 11.69
N MET A 422 11.18 -33.64 11.60
CA MET A 422 11.81 -32.83 12.61
C MET A 422 12.50 -31.62 11.99
N VAL A 423 12.48 -30.52 12.72
CA VAL A 423 13.09 -29.25 12.37
C VAL A 423 13.95 -28.73 13.51
N SER A 424 15.04 -28.05 13.18
CA SER A 424 15.86 -27.29 14.12
C SER A 424 15.76 -25.81 13.77
N TYR A 425 15.78 -24.93 14.77
CA TYR A 425 15.53 -23.50 14.58
C TYR A 425 16.82 -22.72 14.81
N PRO A 426 17.60 -22.41 13.76
CA PRO A 426 18.78 -21.56 13.89
C PRO A 426 18.42 -20.26 14.61
N GLY A 427 19.10 -19.97 15.72
CA GLY A 427 18.87 -18.77 16.53
C GLY A 427 17.79 -18.88 17.62
N PHE A 428 17.08 -20.01 17.75
CA PHE A 428 16.04 -20.23 18.77
C PHE A 428 16.30 -21.45 19.68
N GLY A 429 17.55 -21.91 19.75
CA GLY A 429 18.00 -23.02 20.60
C GLY A 429 18.53 -24.21 19.81
N GLU A 430 19.15 -25.16 20.52
CA GLU A 430 19.74 -26.39 19.93
C GLU A 430 18.73 -27.56 19.84
N GLY A 431 17.45 -27.30 20.11
CA GLY A 431 16.40 -28.30 20.11
C GLY A 431 15.99 -28.75 18.70
N SER A 432 15.50 -30.00 18.63
CA SER A 432 14.75 -30.52 17.51
C SER A 432 13.27 -30.58 17.88
N TYR A 433 12.41 -30.15 16.95
CA TYR A 433 10.97 -29.98 17.16
C TYR A 433 10.21 -30.68 16.04
N ALA A 434 9.08 -31.29 16.37
CA ALA A 434 8.24 -31.90 15.35
C ALA A 434 7.64 -30.81 14.45
N LEU A 435 7.79 -30.94 13.14
CA LEU A 435 7.07 -30.06 12.20
C LEU A 435 5.56 -30.32 12.32
N ASP A 436 4.73 -29.33 12.04
CA ASP A 436 3.28 -29.55 11.99
C ASP A 436 2.87 -30.45 10.82
N VAL A 437 1.65 -30.97 10.85
CA VAL A 437 1.07 -31.76 9.77
C VAL A 437 0.04 -30.95 8.98
N ILE A 438 -0.08 -31.18 7.68
CA ILE A 438 -1.17 -30.62 6.88
C ILE A 438 -2.39 -31.53 7.03
N ARG A 439 -3.51 -30.96 7.48
CA ARG A 439 -4.82 -31.62 7.51
C ARG A 439 -5.63 -31.18 6.30
N TYR A 440 -5.76 -32.05 5.31
CA TYR A 440 -6.53 -31.79 4.08
C TYR A 440 -7.87 -32.54 4.03
N ALA A 441 -8.12 -33.47 4.96
CA ALA A 441 -9.36 -34.21 5.08
C ALA A 441 -10.31 -33.61 6.14
N PRO A 442 -11.63 -33.61 5.92
CA PRO A 442 -12.30 -34.02 4.68
C PRO A 442 -12.03 -33.01 3.55
N TRP A 443 -11.83 -33.46 2.31
CA TRP A 443 -11.85 -32.60 1.13
C TRP A 443 -13.24 -32.57 0.50
N LEU A 444 -13.49 -31.60 -0.38
CA LEU A 444 -14.73 -31.52 -1.13
C LEU A 444 -14.65 -32.40 -2.39
N THR A 445 -15.71 -33.16 -2.63
CA THR A 445 -15.85 -34.05 -3.80
C THR A 445 -16.43 -33.33 -5.01
N GLN A 446 -17.04 -32.15 -4.81
CA GLN A 446 -17.58 -31.30 -5.86
C GLN A 446 -17.03 -29.88 -5.74
N PRO A 447 -16.94 -29.16 -6.87
CA PRO A 447 -16.63 -27.73 -6.84
C PRO A 447 -17.65 -26.96 -5.99
N VAL A 448 -17.14 -25.98 -5.24
CA VAL A 448 -17.97 -25.02 -4.51
C VAL A 448 -18.56 -23.99 -5.49
N PRO A 449 -19.85 -23.63 -5.39
CA PRO A 449 -20.44 -22.54 -6.18
C PRO A 449 -19.87 -21.17 -5.79
N GLU A 450 -20.00 -20.17 -6.67
CA GLU A 450 -19.64 -18.76 -6.39
C GLU A 450 -18.16 -18.51 -6.01
N VAL A 451 -17.26 -19.41 -6.44
CA VAL A 451 -15.81 -19.25 -6.23
C VAL A 451 -15.20 -18.34 -7.28
N GLY A 452 -14.32 -17.43 -6.83
CA GLY A 452 -13.67 -16.44 -7.68
C GLY A 452 -14.49 -15.16 -7.87
N PRO A 453 -13.97 -14.20 -8.67
CA PRO A 453 -14.50 -12.85 -8.78
C PRO A 453 -15.76 -12.72 -9.62
#